data_AF-A0A0A3Z9M7-F1
#
_entry.id   AF-A0A0A3Z9M7-F1
#
_cell.length_a   1.000
_cell.length_b   1.000
_cell.length_c   1.000
_cell.angle_alpha   90.00
_cell.angle_beta   90.00
_cell.angle_gamma   90.00
#
_symmetry.space_group_name_H-M   'P 1'
#
loop_
_entity.id
_entity.type
_entity.pdbx_description
1 polymer ?
#
loop_
_entity_poly.entity_id
_entity_poly.type
_entity_poly.pdbx_seq_one_letter_code
_entity_poly.pdbx_strand_id
1 'polypeptide(L)'
;MVIEFLPPPPLSEEERKIMQEIEASGAAKYQPRSIWHTRWTGQPGSWEGIFPNLIEYEGWLEANRLENEFYAGYDADILDVMAGGGSIE
;
A
#
# COMPACT_ATOMS: atom_id res chain seq x y z
N MET A 1 9.26 -0.25 3.92
CA MET A 1 7.93 -0.70 4.33
C MET A 1 8.16 -1.77 5.35
N VAL A 2 7.54 -1.61 6.51
CA VAL A 2 7.63 -2.61 7.56
C VAL A 2 6.23 -3.16 7.77
N ILE A 3 6.17 -4.47 7.84
CA ILE A 3 4.97 -5.19 8.20
C ILE A 3 4.99 -5.35 9.71
N GLU A 4 4.08 -4.65 10.38
CA GLU A 4 3.92 -4.71 11.83
C GLU A 4 2.73 -5.61 12.18
N PHE A 5 2.93 -6.51 13.13
CA PHE A 5 1.82 -7.24 13.74
C PHE A 5 1.29 -6.42 14.91
N LEU A 6 0.15 -5.77 14.69
CA LEU A 6 -0.50 -5.03 15.76
C LEU A 6 -1.46 -5.95 16.53
N PRO A 7 -1.51 -5.82 17.87
CA PRO A 7 -2.58 -6.45 18.62
C PRO A 7 -3.91 -5.87 18.13
N PRO A 8 -4.97 -6.69 18.07
CA PRO A 8 -6.28 -6.18 17.72
C PRO A 8 -6.72 -5.11 18.72
N PRO A 9 -7.56 -4.16 18.28
CA PRO A 9 -8.11 -3.16 19.18
C PRO A 9 -8.86 -3.84 20.33
N PRO A 10 -8.86 -3.23 21.53
CA PRO A 10 -9.62 -3.77 22.65
C PRO A 10 -11.11 -3.81 22.30
N LEU A 11 -11.77 -4.91 22.67
CA LEU A 11 -13.22 -5.05 22.52
C LEU A 11 -13.94 -3.94 23.30
N SER A 12 -15.01 -3.43 22.71
CA SER A 12 -15.97 -2.59 23.43
C SER A 12 -16.68 -3.37 24.55
N GLU A 13 -17.31 -2.64 25.46
CA GLU A 13 -18.06 -3.20 26.60
C GLU A 13 -19.13 -4.22 26.14
N GLU A 14 -19.81 -3.91 25.03
CA GLU A 14 -20.86 -4.74 24.43
C GLU A 14 -20.27 -5.99 23.77
N GLU A 15 -19.23 -5.84 22.95
CA GLU A 15 -18.56 -6.98 22.31
C GLU A 15 -17.97 -7.93 23.35
N ARG A 16 -17.42 -7.39 24.45
CA ARG A 16 -16.90 -8.20 25.55
C ARG A 16 -17.98 -9.06 26.21
N LYS A 17 -19.19 -8.52 26.41
CA LYS A 17 -20.32 -9.29 26.96
C LYS A 17 -20.75 -10.42 26.03
N ILE A 18 -20.88 -10.12 24.73
CA ILE A 18 -21.22 -11.12 23.71
C ILE A 18 -20.17 -12.24 23.69
N MET A 19 -18.88 -11.89 23.74
CA MET A 19 -17.81 -12.89 23.76
C MET A 19 -17.83 -13.74 25.03
N GLN A 20 -18.10 -13.15 26.20
CA GLN A 20 -18.24 -13.90 27.46
C GLN A 20 -19.42 -14.87 27.43
N GLU A 21 -20.55 -14.48 26.82
CA GLU A 21 -21.72 -15.36 26.66
C GLU A 21 -21.41 -16.54 25.73
N ILE A 22 -20.71 -16.29 24.62
CA ILE A 22 -20.28 -17.34 23.68
C ILE A 22 -19.31 -18.31 24.36
N GLU A 23 -18.33 -17.80 25.10
CA GLU A 23 -17.38 -18.65 25.83
C GLU A 23 -18.07 -19.46 26.95
N ALA A 24 -19.01 -18.84 27.67
CA ALA A 24 -19.78 -19.51 28.72
C ALA A 24 -20.68 -20.63 28.17
N SER A 25 -21.17 -20.49 26.94
CA SER A 25 -21.93 -21.55 26.26
C SER A 25 -21.08 -22.76 25.86
N GLY A 26 -19.74 -22.64 25.91
CA GLY A 26 -18.80 -23.68 25.49
C GLY A 26 -18.74 -23.90 23.97
N ALA A 27 -19.46 -23.10 23.17
CA ALA A 27 -19.55 -23.26 21.72
C ALA A 27 -18.25 -22.87 21.00
N ALA A 28 -17.52 -21.88 21.52
CA ALA A 28 -16.26 -21.41 20.95
C ALA A 28 -15.41 -20.67 21.99
N LYS A 29 -14.09 -20.62 21.76
CA LYS A 29 -13.15 -19.80 22.53
C LYS A 29 -12.73 -18.60 21.70
N TYR A 30 -12.85 -17.39 22.24
CA TYR A 30 -12.43 -16.19 21.53
C TYR A 30 -10.89 -16.13 21.46
N GLN A 31 -10.37 -15.96 20.25
CA GLN A 31 -8.95 -15.69 20.03
C GLN A 31 -8.80 -14.43 19.18
N PRO A 32 -8.21 -13.36 19.73
CA PRO A 32 -7.99 -12.13 18.98
C PRO A 32 -7.04 -12.39 17.81
N ARG A 33 -7.42 -11.98 16.59
CA ARG A 33 -6.53 -12.09 15.42
C ARG A 33 -5.59 -10.89 15.37
N SER A 34 -4.29 -11.16 15.21
CA SER A 34 -3.30 -10.12 14.91
C SER A 34 -3.61 -9.47 13.57
N ILE A 35 -3.53 -8.15 13.52
CA ILE A 35 -3.76 -7.37 12.29
C ILE A 35 -2.41 -7.08 11.66
N TRP A 36 -2.30 -7.39 10.37
CA TRP A 36 -1.15 -7.02 9.55
C TRP A 36 -1.28 -5.53 9.20
N HIS A 37 -0.43 -4.69 9.78
CA HIS A 37 -0.37 -3.27 9.43
C HIS A 37 0.89 -3.01 8.60
N THR A 38 0.70 -2.51 7.39
CA THR A 38 1.79 -2.03 6.56
C THR A 38 2.11 -0.58 6.92
N ARG A 39 3.31 -0.31 7.42
CA ARG A 39 3.78 1.06 7.71
C ARG A 39 4.80 1.49 6.65
N TRP A 40 4.59 2.69 6.09
CA TRP A 40 5.59 3.35 5.26
C TRP A 40 6.77 3.80 6.12
N THR A 41 7.99 3.43 5.73
CA THR A 41 9.22 3.76 6.47
C THR A 41 10.20 4.59 5.64
N GLY A 42 9.85 4.90 4.39
CA GLY A 42 10.64 5.76 3.51
C GLY A 42 10.37 7.23 3.74
N GLN A 43 11.14 8.08 3.07
CA GLN A 43 10.76 9.49 2.97
C GLN A 43 9.54 9.61 2.03
N PRO A 44 8.65 10.60 2.24
CA PRO A 44 7.59 10.87 1.29
C PRO A 44 8.17 11.14 -0.11
N GLY A 45 7.66 10.45 -1.14
CA GLY A 45 8.17 10.56 -2.50
C GLY A 45 9.46 9.77 -2.78
N SER A 46 9.92 8.97 -1.82
CA SER A 46 11.11 8.15 -1.94
C SER A 46 10.74 6.70 -2.28
N TRP A 47 11.62 5.98 -2.97
CA TRP A 47 11.41 4.56 -3.31
C TRP A 47 11.80 3.64 -2.15
N GLU A 48 12.63 4.15 -1.24
CA GLU A 48 13.17 3.45 -0.09
C GLU A 48 12.02 2.95 0.79
N GLY A 49 11.82 1.64 0.76
CA GLY A 49 10.76 0.99 1.51
C GLY A 49 9.63 0.45 0.65
N ILE A 50 9.44 0.82 -0.62
CA ILE A 50 8.61 0.01 -1.54
C ILE A 50 9.51 -1.13 -2.08
N PHE A 51 10.71 -0.76 -2.51
CA PHE A 51 11.67 -1.68 -3.11
C PHE A 51 12.77 -2.07 -2.10
N PRO A 52 13.29 -3.30 -2.16
CA PRO A 52 14.32 -3.78 -1.25
C PRO A 52 15.72 -3.25 -1.59
N ASN A 53 15.97 -2.80 -2.82
CA ASN A 53 17.25 -2.21 -3.25
C ASN A 53 17.06 -1.33 -4.51
N LEU A 54 18.11 -0.57 -4.86
CA LEU A 54 18.13 0.33 -6.01
C LEU A 54 17.93 -0.40 -7.34
N ILE A 55 18.52 -1.59 -7.51
CA ILE A 55 18.45 -2.38 -8.75
C ILE A 55 17.00 -2.75 -9.08
N GLU A 56 16.24 -3.18 -8.07
CA GLU A 56 14.82 -3.51 -8.23
C GLU A 56 13.95 -2.29 -8.50
N TYR A 57 14.30 -1.14 -7.90
CA TYR A 57 13.62 0.12 -8.20
C TYR A 57 13.89 0.58 -9.64
N GLU A 58 15.14 0.58 -10.08
CA GLU A 58 15.54 0.95 -11.45
C GLU A 58 14.92 -0.01 -12.48
N GLY A 59 14.92 -1.32 -12.22
CA GLY A 59 14.26 -2.29 -13.10
C GLY A 59 12.74 -2.08 -13.19
N TRP A 60 12.11 -1.63 -12.10
CA TRP A 60 10.69 -1.25 -12.13
C TRP A 60 10.46 0.04 -12.93
N LEU A 61 11.34 1.05 -12.79
CA LEU A 61 11.29 2.25 -13.61
C LEU A 61 11.43 1.89 -15.10
N GLU A 62 12.37 1.03 -15.46
CA GLU A 62 12.59 0.56 -16.83
C GLU A 62 11.36 -0.17 -17.40
N ALA A 63 10.82 -1.12 -16.64
CA ALA A 63 9.63 -1.86 -17.05
C ALA A 63 8.41 -0.94 -17.31
N ASN A 64 8.34 0.20 -16.61
CA ASN A 64 7.26 1.18 -16.76
C ASN A 64 7.64 2.38 -17.63
N ARG A 65 8.85 2.42 -18.20
CA ARG A 65 9.40 3.56 -18.97
C ARG A 65 9.40 4.87 -18.18
N LEU A 66 9.62 4.78 -16.87
CA LEU A 66 9.65 5.88 -15.91
C LEU A 66 11.07 6.33 -15.56
N GLU A 67 12.08 5.85 -16.28
CA GLU A 67 13.50 6.16 -16.05
C GLU A 67 13.85 7.62 -16.36
N ASN A 68 13.00 8.32 -17.11
CA ASN A 68 13.33 9.63 -17.64
C ASN A 68 12.87 10.76 -16.68
N GLU A 69 13.82 11.34 -15.96
CA GLU A 69 13.59 12.49 -15.07
C GLU A 69 13.12 13.76 -15.83
N PHE A 70 13.31 13.83 -17.16
CA PHE A 70 12.93 14.96 -18.00
C PHE A 70 11.61 14.77 -18.75
N TYR A 71 10.88 13.68 -18.51
CA TYR A 71 9.60 13.39 -19.13
C TYR A 71 8.57 13.11 -18.03
N ALA A 72 7.87 14.15 -17.59
CA ALA A 72 6.61 13.92 -16.91
C ALA A 72 5.61 13.34 -17.92
N GLY A 73 4.68 12.48 -17.51
CA GLY A 73 3.70 11.88 -18.44
C GLY A 73 2.93 12.90 -19.29
N TYR A 74 2.84 14.16 -18.83
CA TYR A 74 2.25 15.28 -19.58
C TYR A 74 3.14 15.80 -20.74
N ASP A 75 4.47 15.62 -20.67
CA ASP A 75 5.39 16.01 -21.75
C ASP A 75 5.21 15.10 -22.97
N ALA A 76 4.75 13.86 -22.77
CA ALA A 76 4.38 12.95 -23.85
C ALA A 76 3.16 13.44 -24.65
N ASP A 77 2.11 13.94 -23.96
CA ASP A 77 0.95 14.54 -24.61
C ASP A 77 1.34 15.81 -25.39
N ILE A 78 2.23 16.63 -24.82
CA ILE A 78 2.75 17.81 -25.53
C ILE A 78 3.53 17.42 -26.78
N LEU A 79 4.37 16.39 -26.70
CA LEU A 79 5.19 15.98 -27.84
C LEU A 79 4.37 15.26 -28.91
N ASP A 80 3.28 14.58 -28.55
CA ASP A 80 2.30 14.07 -29.52
C ASP A 80 1.62 15.23 -30.27
N VAL A 81 1.13 16.24 -29.54
CA VAL A 81 0.54 17.45 -30.13
C VAL A 81 1.54 18.20 -31.02
N MET A 82 2.80 18.34 -30.58
CA MET A 82 3.85 19.01 -31.37
C MET A 82 4.32 18.18 -32.58
N ALA A 83 4.25 16.85 -32.51
CA ALA A 83 4.56 15.95 -33.63
C ALA A 83 3.41 15.85 -34.66
N GLY A 84 2.32 16.58 -34.45
CA GLY A 84 1.14 16.57 -35.32
C GLY A 84 0.18 15.41 -35.05
N GLY A 85 0.36 14.71 -33.92
CA GLY A 85 -0.65 13.83 -33.33
C GLY A 85 -1.79 14.70 -32.79
N GLY A 86 -2.83 14.87 -33.60
CA GLY A 86 -4.02 15.60 -33.17
C GLY A 86 -4.73 14.85 -32.04
N SER A 87 -5.05 15.55 -30.95
CA SER A 87 -6.11 15.12 -30.05
C SER A 87 -7.42 15.10 -30.84
N ILE A 88 -7.96 13.90 -31.01
CA ILE A 88 -9.37 13.67 -31.31
C ILE A 88 -10.16 14.21 -30.10
N GLU A 89 -11.25 14.93 -30.36
CA GLU A 89 -12.25 15.33 -29.35
C GLU A 89 -12.66 14.19 -28.41
#